data_AF-A0A7Z9U905-F1
#
_entry.id   AF-A0A7Z9U905-F1
#
_cell.length_a   1.000
_cell.length_b   1.000
_cell.length_c   1.000
_cell.angle_alpha   90.00
_cell.angle_beta   90.00
_cell.angle_gamma   90.00
#
_symmetry.space_group_name_H-M   'P 1'
#
loop_
_entity.id
_entity.type
_entity.pdbx_description
1 polymer ?
#
loop_
_entity_poly.entity_id
_entity_poly.type
_entity_poly.pdbx_seq_one_letter_code
_entity_poly.pdbx_strand_id
1 'polypeptide(L)'
;RARLSGCHNQGLAPNYRDTQVLIANDIGYDKINSAYSYGGIEQARETVSDFLGIPIHHHVILKVSGAKEVVDALGGLPIDVEKNMDYDDNWGKLHIHLKKGPQVLDGEQAVGYARFRMDEEGDRGRIRRQQQVVRALGRKLKEPSMLSRLDELARVVKQNLDTDLTLMQMVDLANLYSSFDFSKMRTASIVGDDAMDANGISYILPYEPENRRTVRRLLQDHDWLQKDDLRIRILYKKAPS
;
A
#
# COMPACT_ATOMS: atom_id res chain seq x y z
N ARG A 1 31.69 23.88 -13.39
CA ARG A 1 30.52 24.03 -14.30
C ARG A 1 30.23 22.67 -14.93
N ALA A 2 29.47 21.81 -14.27
CA ALA A 2 29.03 20.54 -14.84
C ALA A 2 27.60 20.71 -15.38
N ARG A 3 27.42 20.47 -16.68
CA ARG A 3 26.13 20.50 -17.37
C ARG A 3 25.35 19.26 -16.95
N LEU A 4 24.17 19.48 -16.37
CA LEU A 4 23.14 18.45 -16.22
C LEU A 4 22.44 18.30 -17.58
N SER A 5 22.79 17.23 -18.29
CA SER A 5 22.14 16.83 -19.53
C SER A 5 20.81 16.17 -19.17
N GLY A 6 19.70 16.76 -19.61
CA GLY A 6 18.37 16.25 -19.35
C GLY A 6 18.16 14.85 -19.94
N CYS A 7 17.56 13.97 -19.15
CA CYS A 7 16.91 12.76 -19.65
C CYS A 7 15.40 12.98 -19.62
N HIS A 8 14.81 12.91 -20.81
CA HIS A 8 13.39 13.07 -21.06
C HIS A 8 12.56 11.95 -20.42
N ASN A 9 11.50 12.37 -19.74
CA ASN A 9 10.19 11.72 -19.60
C ASN A 9 9.99 10.50 -20.51
N GLN A 10 10.32 9.31 -20.02
CA GLN A 10 9.87 8.04 -20.60
C GLN A 10 9.36 7.14 -19.48
N GLY A 11 8.03 7.08 -19.33
CA GLY A 11 7.25 5.86 -19.11
C GLY A 11 7.58 4.89 -17.96
N LEU A 12 8.57 5.14 -17.11
CA LEU A 12 8.83 4.32 -15.93
C LEU A 12 7.86 4.74 -14.84
N ALA A 13 7.12 3.77 -14.30
CA ALA A 13 6.40 3.99 -13.06
C ALA A 13 7.37 4.49 -11.99
N PRO A 14 7.01 5.51 -11.21
CA PRO A 14 7.98 6.09 -10.29
C PRO A 14 8.38 5.03 -9.27
N ASN A 15 9.67 4.78 -9.19
CA ASN A 15 10.23 3.79 -8.30
C ASN A 15 10.36 4.39 -6.89
N TYR A 16 9.22 4.70 -6.27
CA TYR A 16 9.12 5.48 -5.03
C TYR A 16 9.97 4.92 -3.88
N ARG A 17 10.24 3.61 -3.89
CA ARG A 17 11.11 2.95 -2.89
C ARG A 17 12.56 3.43 -2.93
N ASP A 18 13.02 3.96 -4.05
CA ASP A 18 14.39 4.42 -4.27
C ASP A 18 14.52 5.94 -4.06
N THR A 19 13.47 6.60 -3.55
CA THR A 19 13.51 8.02 -3.16
C THR A 19 14.52 8.22 -2.04
N GLN A 20 15.52 9.08 -2.27
CA GLN A 20 16.46 9.47 -1.23
C GLN A 20 15.77 10.41 -0.24
N VAL A 21 15.82 10.05 1.03
CA VAL A 21 15.23 10.83 2.13
C VAL A 21 16.21 10.85 3.30
N LEU A 22 16.03 11.81 4.21
CA LEU A 22 16.71 11.76 5.50
C LEU A 22 16.05 10.64 6.33
N ILE A 23 16.80 9.59 6.63
CA ILE A 23 16.35 8.50 7.49
C ILE A 23 16.37 8.99 8.94
N ALA A 24 15.29 8.73 9.68
CA ALA A 24 15.14 9.11 11.09
C ALA A 24 16.25 8.51 11.99
N ASN A 25 16.39 9.00 13.23
CA ASN A 25 17.40 8.55 14.20
C ASN A 25 18.87 8.68 13.71
N ASP A 26 19.20 9.81 13.07
CA ASP A 26 20.57 10.23 12.72
C ASP A 26 21.36 9.26 11.79
N ILE A 27 20.67 8.43 11.01
CA ILE A 27 21.31 7.54 10.01
C ILE A 27 21.88 8.32 8.82
N GLY A 28 21.25 9.44 8.45
CA GLY A 28 21.63 10.24 7.29
C GLY A 28 20.75 9.98 6.06
N TYR A 29 21.23 10.37 4.87
CA TYR A 29 20.47 10.23 3.63
C TYR A 29 20.63 8.84 3.02
N ASP A 30 19.52 8.17 2.74
CA ASP A 30 19.47 6.88 2.05
C ASP A 30 18.09 6.71 1.40
N LYS A 31 17.86 5.58 0.71
CA LYS A 31 16.59 5.23 0.10
C LYS A 31 15.51 5.02 1.15
N ILE A 32 14.30 5.51 0.90
CA ILE A 32 13.19 5.40 1.85
C ILE A 32 12.86 3.95 2.25
N ASN A 33 13.13 2.96 1.39
CA ASN A 33 12.92 1.55 1.72
C ASN A 33 13.96 0.96 2.68
N SER A 34 15.12 1.59 2.88
CA SER A 34 16.14 1.12 3.82
C SER A 34 15.80 1.45 5.27
N ALA A 35 14.91 2.43 5.52
CA ALA A 35 14.46 2.80 6.86
C ALA A 35 13.96 1.60 7.68
N TYR A 36 13.23 0.68 7.04
CA TYR A 36 12.75 -0.55 7.69
C TYR A 36 13.90 -1.49 8.09
N SER A 37 14.95 -1.56 7.27
CA SER A 37 16.12 -2.40 7.55
C SER A 37 16.95 -1.87 8.72
N TYR A 38 16.95 -0.55 8.95
CA TYR A 38 17.72 0.06 10.05
C TYR A 38 17.06 -0.10 11.41
N GLY A 39 15.73 0.08 11.50
CA GLY A 39 15.04 0.18 12.79
C GLY A 39 13.60 -0.33 12.78
N GLY A 40 13.26 -1.16 11.79
CA GLY A 40 11.94 -1.75 11.67
C GLY A 40 10.85 -0.71 11.37
N ILE A 41 9.63 -1.03 11.81
CA ILE A 41 8.45 -0.24 11.47
C ILE A 41 8.48 1.17 12.06
N GLU A 42 9.00 1.35 13.27
CA GLU A 42 9.01 2.66 13.95
C GLU A 42 9.85 3.68 13.19
N GLN A 43 11.06 3.30 12.79
CA GLN A 43 11.94 4.18 12.03
C GLN A 43 11.43 4.41 10.61
N ALA A 44 10.83 3.39 9.97
CA ALA A 44 10.18 3.55 8.67
C ALA A 44 9.00 4.53 8.76
N ARG A 45 8.18 4.41 9.80
CA ARG A 45 7.03 5.28 10.06
C ARG A 45 7.45 6.73 10.26
N GLU A 46 8.46 6.96 11.10
CA GLU A 46 9.02 8.28 11.37
C GLU A 46 9.63 8.89 10.10
N THR A 47 10.47 8.14 9.39
CA THR A 47 11.08 8.58 8.12
C THR A 47 10.04 9.01 7.08
N VAL A 48 8.99 8.21 6.89
CA VAL A 48 7.90 8.53 5.96
C VAL A 48 7.09 9.73 6.45
N SER A 49 6.80 9.80 7.74
CA SER A 49 6.07 10.91 8.38
C SER A 49 6.80 12.24 8.18
N ASP A 50 8.11 12.27 8.42
CA ASP A 50 8.95 13.45 8.27
C ASP A 50 9.08 13.88 6.81
N PHE A 51 9.28 12.91 5.90
CA PHE A 51 9.36 13.18 4.47
C PHE A 51 8.06 13.78 3.90
N LEU A 52 6.91 13.24 4.30
CA LEU A 52 5.60 13.72 3.83
C LEU A 52 5.10 14.94 4.64
N GLY A 53 5.63 15.16 5.84
CA GLY A 53 5.20 16.19 6.77
C GLY A 53 3.81 15.92 7.38
N ILE A 54 3.42 14.66 7.52
CA ILE A 54 2.11 14.23 8.07
C ILE A 54 2.26 13.03 8.98
N PRO A 55 1.48 12.94 10.08
CA PRO A 55 1.53 11.80 10.97
C PRO A 55 0.99 10.54 10.30
N ILE A 56 1.76 9.45 10.40
CA ILE A 56 1.33 8.10 10.03
C ILE A 56 0.82 7.39 11.29
N HIS A 57 -0.47 7.11 11.34
CA HIS A 57 -1.14 6.61 12.55
C HIS A 57 -1.10 5.10 12.70
N HIS A 58 -1.19 4.38 11.58
CA HIS A 58 -1.32 2.92 11.55
C HIS A 58 -0.45 2.31 10.45
N HIS A 59 -0.04 1.06 10.66
CA HIS A 59 0.72 0.30 9.68
C HIS A 59 0.10 -1.07 9.41
N VAL A 60 0.36 -1.57 8.21
CA VAL A 60 0.09 -2.97 7.85
C VAL A 60 1.29 -3.48 7.07
N ILE A 61 2.01 -4.42 7.66
CA ILE A 61 3.08 -5.16 7.01
C ILE A 61 2.55 -6.55 6.69
N LEU A 62 2.52 -6.87 5.40
CA LEU A 62 2.04 -8.14 4.89
C LEU A 62 3.17 -8.87 4.17
N LYS A 63 3.47 -10.09 4.63
CA LYS A 63 4.29 -11.01 3.84
C LYS A 63 3.47 -11.51 2.65
N VAL A 64 4.11 -11.71 1.49
CA VAL A 64 3.42 -12.23 0.30
C VAL A 64 2.76 -13.58 0.55
N SER A 65 3.37 -14.46 1.35
CA SER A 65 2.75 -15.71 1.80
C SER A 65 1.49 -15.46 2.64
N GLY A 66 1.57 -14.48 3.54
CA GLY A 66 0.44 -14.03 4.35
C GLY A 66 -0.74 -13.54 3.54
N ALA A 67 -0.48 -12.88 2.41
CA ALA A 67 -1.54 -12.42 1.51
C ALA A 67 -2.34 -13.61 0.95
N LYS A 68 -1.66 -14.72 0.60
CA LYS A 68 -2.32 -15.94 0.12
C LYS A 68 -3.20 -16.54 1.21
N GLU A 69 -2.64 -16.72 2.40
CA GLU A 69 -3.35 -17.34 3.53
C GLU A 69 -4.58 -16.53 3.95
N VAL A 70 -4.51 -15.20 3.94
CA VAL A 70 -5.67 -14.34 4.21
C VAL A 70 -6.79 -14.58 3.21
N VAL A 71 -6.47 -14.67 1.91
CA VAL A 71 -7.48 -14.93 0.87
C VAL A 71 -8.08 -16.33 1.03
N ASP A 72 -7.26 -17.33 1.34
CA ASP A 72 -7.72 -18.70 1.53
C ASP A 72 -8.65 -18.84 2.75
N ALA A 73 -8.32 -18.16 3.86
CA ALA A 73 -9.17 -18.12 5.05
C ALA A 73 -10.56 -17.52 4.79
N LEU A 74 -10.66 -16.62 3.80
CA LEU A 74 -11.93 -16.04 3.35
C LEU A 74 -12.73 -16.97 2.42
N GLY A 75 -12.16 -18.11 2.03
CA GLY A 75 -12.72 -19.01 1.03
C GLY A 75 -12.58 -18.48 -0.40
N GLY A 76 -11.53 -17.71 -0.67
CA GLY A 76 -11.23 -17.11 -1.98
C GLY A 76 -11.93 -15.77 -2.23
N LEU A 77 -11.49 -15.08 -3.29
CA LEU A 77 -11.98 -13.77 -3.70
C LEU A 77 -12.74 -13.83 -5.02
N PRO A 78 -14.01 -13.38 -5.06
CA PRO A 78 -14.73 -13.25 -6.31
C PRO A 78 -14.16 -12.08 -7.13
N ILE A 79 -13.53 -12.39 -8.27
CA ILE A 79 -12.89 -11.42 -9.16
C ILE A 79 -13.35 -11.68 -10.59
N ASP A 80 -13.71 -10.61 -11.29
CA ASP A 80 -13.91 -10.64 -12.74
C ASP A 80 -12.57 -10.37 -13.43
N VAL A 81 -11.94 -11.44 -13.91
CA VAL A 81 -10.60 -11.36 -14.49
C VAL A 81 -10.67 -10.73 -15.87
N GLU A 82 -9.97 -9.61 -16.02
CA GLU A 82 -10.09 -8.70 -17.16
C GLU A 82 -9.74 -9.35 -18.52
N LYS A 83 -8.83 -10.33 -18.52
CA LYS A 83 -8.32 -11.03 -19.71
C LYS A 83 -7.67 -12.35 -19.34
N ASN A 84 -7.42 -13.19 -20.33
CA ASN A 84 -6.60 -14.38 -20.13
C ASN A 84 -5.19 -13.95 -19.71
N MET A 85 -4.69 -14.53 -18.62
CA MET A 85 -3.35 -14.32 -18.10
C MET A 85 -2.64 -15.66 -18.08
N ASP A 86 -1.49 -15.72 -18.74
CA ASP A 86 -0.64 -16.90 -18.80
C ASP A 86 0.81 -16.46 -18.63
N TYR A 87 1.42 -16.83 -17.50
CA TYR A 87 2.77 -16.41 -17.15
C TYR A 87 3.41 -17.39 -16.19
N ASP A 88 4.60 -17.88 -16.56
CA ASP A 88 5.44 -18.73 -15.72
C ASP A 88 6.80 -18.07 -15.48
N ASP A 89 7.14 -17.91 -14.21
CA ASP A 89 8.47 -17.54 -13.76
C ASP A 89 8.95 -18.57 -12.72
N ASN A 90 9.75 -19.52 -13.21
CA ASN A 90 10.36 -20.55 -12.39
C ASN A 90 11.34 -19.99 -11.36
N TRP A 91 11.94 -18.83 -11.62
CA TRP A 91 12.93 -18.22 -10.72
C TRP A 91 12.25 -17.48 -9.58
N GLY A 92 11.18 -16.73 -9.90
CA GLY A 92 10.33 -16.03 -8.94
C GLY A 92 9.22 -16.89 -8.32
N LYS A 93 9.12 -18.18 -8.70
CA LYS A 93 8.04 -19.12 -8.33
C LYS A 93 6.65 -18.51 -8.51
N LEU A 94 6.42 -17.90 -9.67
CA LEU A 94 5.17 -17.22 -9.99
C LEU A 94 4.56 -17.85 -11.24
N HIS A 95 3.48 -18.61 -11.02
CA HIS A 95 2.73 -19.31 -12.06
C HIS A 95 1.32 -18.71 -12.08
N ILE A 96 0.92 -18.12 -13.20
CA ILE A 96 -0.35 -17.42 -13.35
C ILE A 96 -1.04 -17.99 -14.57
N HIS A 97 -2.11 -18.75 -14.35
CA HIS A 97 -2.97 -19.27 -15.41
C HIS A 97 -4.43 -18.92 -15.08
N LEU A 98 -4.87 -17.73 -15.49
CA LEU A 98 -6.21 -17.23 -15.23
C LEU A 98 -6.95 -17.04 -16.55
N LYS A 99 -8.19 -17.50 -16.62
CA LYS A 99 -9.08 -17.22 -17.77
C LYS A 99 -9.88 -15.96 -17.52
N LYS A 100 -10.20 -15.26 -18.60
CA LYS A 100 -11.07 -14.07 -18.57
C LYS A 100 -12.45 -14.43 -18.00
N GLY A 101 -13.00 -13.55 -17.17
CA GLY A 101 -14.37 -13.63 -16.66
C GLY A 101 -14.46 -13.80 -15.15
N PRO A 102 -15.69 -13.90 -14.61
CA PRO A 102 -15.93 -14.04 -13.18
C PRO A 102 -15.46 -15.41 -12.67
N GLN A 103 -14.62 -15.39 -11.65
CA GLN A 103 -14.12 -16.57 -10.96
C GLN A 103 -13.83 -16.27 -9.49
N VAL A 104 -13.79 -17.32 -8.66
CA VAL A 104 -13.33 -17.21 -7.27
C VAL A 104 -11.87 -17.58 -7.25
N LEU A 105 -11.00 -16.60 -6.99
CA LEU A 105 -9.56 -16.79 -6.93
C LEU A 105 -9.15 -17.24 -5.53
N ASP A 106 -8.39 -18.33 -5.45
CA ASP A 106 -7.66 -18.69 -4.22
C ASP A 106 -6.50 -17.70 -3.95
N GLY A 107 -5.78 -17.89 -2.85
CA GLY A 107 -4.72 -16.99 -2.43
C GLY A 107 -3.57 -16.90 -3.42
N GLU A 108 -3.18 -18.01 -4.03
CA GLU A 108 -2.13 -18.03 -5.04
C GLU A 108 -2.56 -17.27 -6.30
N GLN A 109 -3.76 -17.57 -6.78
CA GLN A 109 -4.36 -16.92 -7.94
C GLN A 109 -4.58 -15.41 -7.71
N ALA A 110 -5.06 -14.99 -6.55
CA ALA A 110 -5.30 -13.59 -6.22
C ALA A 110 -3.99 -12.78 -6.14
N VAL A 111 -2.95 -13.35 -5.51
CA VAL A 111 -1.62 -12.73 -5.47
C VAL A 111 -1.01 -12.69 -6.88
N GLY A 112 -1.17 -13.74 -7.67
CA GLY A 112 -0.76 -13.78 -9.07
C GLY A 112 -1.43 -12.68 -9.90
N TYR A 113 -2.75 -12.56 -9.78
CA TYR A 113 -3.55 -11.53 -10.44
C TYR A 113 -3.07 -10.11 -10.11
N ALA A 114 -2.78 -9.84 -8.83
CA ALA A 114 -2.26 -8.54 -8.37
C ALA A 114 -0.84 -8.25 -8.85
N ARG A 115 -0.03 -9.29 -9.12
CA ARG A 115 1.38 -9.18 -9.54
C ARG A 115 1.58 -9.19 -11.05
N PHE A 116 0.59 -9.59 -11.83
CA PHE A 116 0.71 -9.67 -13.29
C PHE A 116 1.15 -8.31 -13.88
N ARG A 117 2.12 -8.30 -14.80
CA ARG A 117 2.65 -7.08 -15.46
C ARG A 117 2.85 -7.24 -16.97
N MET A 118 2.57 -8.43 -17.50
CA MET A 118 2.80 -8.77 -18.90
C MET A 118 1.66 -8.23 -19.78
N ASP A 119 1.42 -6.93 -19.71
CA ASP A 119 0.45 -6.22 -20.54
C ASP A 119 0.93 -4.82 -20.92
N GLU A 120 0.30 -4.27 -21.97
CA GLU A 120 0.58 -2.94 -22.51
C GLU A 120 0.32 -1.80 -21.52
N GLU A 121 -0.36 -2.08 -20.40
CA GLU A 121 -0.70 -1.11 -19.37
C GLU A 121 0.33 -1.05 -18.23
N GLY A 122 1.32 -1.95 -18.23
CA GLY A 122 2.42 -2.00 -17.27
C GLY A 122 1.96 -1.82 -15.82
N ASP A 123 2.47 -0.77 -15.17
CA ASP A 123 2.18 -0.51 -13.76
C ASP A 123 0.78 0.08 -13.52
N ARG A 124 0.14 0.70 -14.52
CA ARG A 124 -1.25 1.17 -14.41
C ARG A 124 -2.21 -0.01 -14.31
N GLY A 125 -2.00 -1.03 -15.15
CA GLY A 125 -2.76 -2.29 -15.09
C GLY A 125 -2.58 -2.99 -13.74
N ARG A 126 -1.34 -3.03 -13.23
CA ARG A 126 -1.04 -3.59 -11.89
C ARG A 126 -1.79 -2.88 -10.77
N ILE A 127 -1.75 -1.55 -10.72
CA ILE A 127 -2.46 -0.78 -9.69
C ILE A 127 -3.97 -1.03 -9.76
N ARG A 128 -4.55 -1.07 -10.96
CA ARG A 128 -5.99 -1.35 -11.14
C ARG A 128 -6.37 -2.73 -10.60
N ARG A 129 -5.56 -3.77 -10.86
CA ARG A 129 -5.80 -5.13 -10.36
C ARG A 129 -5.63 -5.23 -8.86
N GLN A 130 -4.64 -4.56 -8.28
CA GLN A 130 -4.51 -4.43 -6.83
C GLN A 130 -5.75 -3.78 -6.20
N GLN A 131 -6.28 -2.71 -6.80
CA GLN A 131 -7.54 -2.09 -6.34
C GLN A 131 -8.72 -3.06 -6.41
N GLN A 132 -8.84 -3.86 -7.47
CA GLN A 132 -9.88 -4.88 -7.58
C GLN A 132 -9.78 -5.95 -6.49
N VAL A 133 -8.58 -6.42 -6.18
CA VAL A 133 -8.35 -7.39 -5.10
C VAL A 133 -8.80 -6.82 -3.75
N VAL A 134 -8.41 -5.59 -3.42
CA VAL A 134 -8.81 -4.96 -2.14
C VAL A 134 -10.32 -4.70 -2.09
N ARG A 135 -10.97 -4.35 -3.21
CA ARG A 135 -12.44 -4.24 -3.27
C ARG A 135 -13.13 -5.58 -3.07
N ALA A 136 -12.64 -6.64 -3.71
CA ALA A 136 -13.18 -7.99 -3.57
C ALA A 136 -13.03 -8.45 -2.12
N LEU A 137 -11.87 -8.19 -1.49
CA LEU A 137 -11.62 -8.42 -0.08
C LEU A 137 -12.65 -7.72 0.81
N GLY A 138 -12.87 -6.42 0.62
CA GLY A 138 -13.85 -5.67 1.41
C GLY A 138 -15.29 -6.12 1.20
N ARG A 139 -15.66 -6.57 -0.01
CA ARG A 139 -16.97 -7.19 -0.25
C ARG A 139 -17.09 -8.54 0.45
N LYS A 140 -16.04 -9.36 0.39
CA LYS A 140 -16.00 -10.68 1.01
C LYS A 140 -16.16 -10.59 2.52
N LEU A 141 -15.46 -9.64 3.17
CA LEU A 141 -15.56 -9.36 4.60
C LEU A 141 -16.97 -8.95 5.08
N LYS A 142 -17.82 -8.43 4.19
CA LYS A 142 -19.21 -8.04 4.50
C LYS A 142 -20.21 -9.19 4.38
N GLU A 143 -19.83 -10.32 3.80
CA GLU A 143 -20.75 -11.43 3.63
C GLU A 143 -21.15 -12.00 5.00
N PRO A 144 -22.44 -12.31 5.26
CA PRO A 144 -22.86 -12.92 6.52
C PRO A 144 -22.15 -14.24 6.83
N SER A 145 -21.72 -14.96 5.78
CA SER A 145 -20.90 -16.18 5.85
C SER A 145 -19.54 -15.96 6.50
N MET A 146 -19.07 -14.71 6.62
CA MET A 146 -17.81 -14.39 7.28
C MET A 146 -17.85 -14.55 8.79
N LEU A 147 -19.04 -14.47 9.41
CA LEU A 147 -19.17 -14.62 10.86
C LEU A 147 -18.64 -15.97 11.35
N SER A 148 -18.82 -17.04 10.57
CA SER A 148 -18.30 -18.37 10.91
C SER A 148 -16.80 -18.54 10.62
N ARG A 149 -16.18 -17.61 9.89
CA ARG A 149 -14.76 -17.62 9.51
C ARG A 149 -13.92 -16.61 10.30
N LEU A 150 -14.52 -15.82 11.19
CA LEU A 150 -13.84 -14.77 11.95
C LEU A 150 -12.67 -15.30 12.77
N ASP A 151 -12.84 -16.45 13.44
CA ASP A 151 -11.78 -17.03 14.27
C ASP A 151 -10.57 -17.49 13.43
N GLU A 152 -10.82 -18.07 12.26
CA GLU A 152 -9.78 -18.48 11.33
C GLU A 152 -9.06 -17.27 10.75
N LEU A 153 -9.82 -16.27 10.29
CA LEU A 153 -9.29 -15.01 9.79
C LEU A 153 -8.43 -14.29 10.85
N ALA A 154 -8.91 -14.22 12.09
CA ALA A 154 -8.18 -13.61 13.19
C ALA A 154 -6.84 -14.31 13.46
N ARG A 155 -6.81 -15.65 13.42
CA ARG A 155 -5.58 -16.43 13.56
C ARG A 155 -4.61 -16.15 12.41
N VAL A 156 -5.08 -16.21 11.17
CA VAL A 156 -4.25 -15.99 9.99
C VAL A 156 -3.70 -14.57 9.96
N VAL A 157 -4.52 -13.57 10.25
CA VAL A 157 -4.09 -12.17 10.36
C VAL A 157 -3.01 -12.03 11.42
N LYS A 158 -3.23 -12.56 12.63
CA LYS A 158 -2.25 -12.48 13.72
C LYS A 158 -0.91 -13.18 13.39
N GLN A 159 -0.94 -14.25 12.60
CA GLN A 159 0.27 -15.01 12.24
C GLN A 159 1.05 -14.38 11.08
N ASN A 160 0.39 -13.61 10.22
CA ASN A 160 0.94 -13.19 8.94
C ASN A 160 1.02 -11.67 8.72
N LEU A 161 0.27 -10.90 9.50
CA LEU A 161 0.23 -9.45 9.45
C LEU A 161 0.86 -8.88 10.71
N ASP A 162 1.84 -8.01 10.51
CA ASP A 162 2.31 -7.11 11.56
C ASP A 162 1.60 -5.76 11.38
N THR A 163 0.78 -5.41 12.37
CA THR A 163 -0.12 -4.28 12.32
C THR A 163 -0.56 -3.90 13.73
N ASP A 164 -0.80 -2.60 13.92
CA ASP A 164 -1.37 -2.02 15.13
C ASP A 164 -2.91 -1.89 15.06
N LEU A 165 -3.53 -2.31 13.95
CA LEU A 165 -4.97 -2.33 13.78
C LEU A 165 -5.60 -3.54 14.48
N THR A 166 -6.72 -3.30 15.15
CA THR A 166 -7.62 -4.37 15.61
C THR A 166 -8.40 -4.97 14.44
N LEU A 167 -8.89 -6.20 14.60
CA LEU A 167 -9.72 -6.86 13.57
C LEU A 167 -10.96 -6.03 13.20
N MET A 168 -11.61 -5.40 14.19
CA MET A 168 -12.74 -4.49 13.96
C MET A 168 -12.33 -3.27 13.12
N GLN A 169 -11.20 -2.61 13.44
CA GLN A 169 -10.70 -1.50 12.64
C GLN A 169 -10.34 -1.90 11.20
N MET A 170 -9.82 -3.12 10.99
CA MET A 170 -9.58 -3.64 9.64
C MET A 170 -10.89 -3.85 8.88
N VAL A 171 -11.91 -4.40 9.55
CA VAL A 171 -13.25 -4.56 8.96
C VAL A 171 -13.84 -3.19 8.61
N ASP A 172 -13.74 -2.21 9.50
CA ASP A 172 -14.21 -0.84 9.25
C ASP A 172 -13.47 -0.17 8.08
N LEU A 173 -12.14 -0.34 8.00
CA LEU A 173 -11.33 0.17 6.90
C LEU A 173 -11.69 -0.51 5.56
N ALA A 174 -11.89 -1.83 5.57
CA ALA A 174 -12.32 -2.57 4.40
C ALA A 174 -13.76 -2.17 3.99
N ASN A 175 -14.61 -1.85 4.95
CA ASN A 175 -15.97 -1.37 4.71
C ASN A 175 -15.95 -0.01 4.01
N LEU A 176 -15.16 0.93 4.54
CA LEU A 176 -14.96 2.26 3.97
C LEU A 176 -14.43 2.15 2.53
N TYR A 177 -13.36 1.37 2.33
CA TYR A 177 -12.70 1.22 1.04
C TYR A 177 -13.57 0.53 -0.01
N SER A 178 -14.37 -0.48 0.37
CA SER A 178 -15.26 -1.16 -0.58
C SER A 178 -16.46 -0.31 -1.00
N SER A 179 -16.90 0.63 -0.16
CA SER A 179 -17.92 1.64 -0.53
C SER A 179 -17.34 2.88 -1.21
N PHE A 180 -16.01 3.04 -1.22
CA PHE A 180 -15.37 4.22 -1.75
C PHE A 180 -15.50 4.29 -3.27
N ASP A 181 -15.91 5.47 -3.77
CA ASP A 181 -15.92 5.76 -5.20
C ASP A 181 -14.51 6.15 -5.66
N PHE A 182 -13.81 5.18 -6.24
CA PHE A 182 -12.44 5.38 -6.72
C PHE A 182 -12.32 6.38 -7.87
N SER A 183 -13.41 6.76 -8.53
CA SER A 183 -13.36 7.86 -9.50
C SER A 183 -13.04 9.21 -8.84
N LYS A 184 -13.32 9.32 -7.54
CA LYS A 184 -12.99 10.48 -6.69
C LYS A 184 -11.61 10.37 -6.05
N MET A 185 -10.91 9.25 -6.25
CA MET A 185 -9.55 9.08 -5.74
C MET A 185 -8.62 10.06 -6.44
N ARG A 186 -8.00 10.94 -5.65
CA ARG A 186 -6.92 11.78 -6.14
C ARG A 186 -5.60 11.06 -5.86
N THR A 187 -4.80 10.91 -6.90
CA THR A 187 -3.45 10.38 -6.81
C THR A 187 -2.46 11.48 -7.12
N ALA A 188 -1.33 11.47 -6.44
CA ALA A 188 -0.17 12.23 -6.84
C ALA A 188 1.08 11.39 -6.68
N SER A 189 2.09 11.74 -7.46
CA SER A 189 3.38 11.08 -7.46
C SER A 189 4.41 11.99 -6.80
N ILE A 190 5.35 11.39 -6.07
CA ILE A 190 6.60 12.06 -5.73
C ILE A 190 7.37 12.33 -7.02
N VAL A 191 7.78 13.57 -7.23
CA VAL A 191 8.61 14.01 -8.36
C VAL A 191 10.05 14.22 -7.91
N GLY A 192 10.98 13.94 -8.80
CA GLY A 192 12.40 14.03 -8.56
C GLY A 192 13.22 13.60 -9.77
N ASP A 193 14.53 13.84 -9.70
CA ASP A 193 15.48 13.42 -10.73
C ASP A 193 16.07 12.06 -10.43
N ASP A 194 16.30 11.26 -11.46
CA ASP A 194 17.15 10.07 -11.38
C ASP A 194 18.59 10.51 -11.08
N ALA A 195 19.19 9.88 -10.07
CA ALA A 195 20.59 10.08 -9.71
C ALA A 195 21.27 8.74 -9.50
N MET A 196 22.61 8.75 -9.51
CA MET A 196 23.44 7.60 -9.24
C MET A 196 24.62 8.03 -8.38
N ASP A 197 24.93 7.28 -7.33
CA ASP A 197 26.11 7.56 -6.51
C ASP A 197 27.40 7.01 -7.15
N ALA A 198 28.54 7.26 -6.49
CA ALA A 198 29.85 6.82 -6.94
C ALA A 198 30.01 5.28 -7.02
N ASN A 199 29.15 4.52 -6.34
CA ASN A 199 29.15 3.06 -6.34
C ASN A 199 28.17 2.47 -7.37
N GLY A 200 27.49 3.32 -8.15
CA GLY A 200 26.51 2.90 -9.13
C GLY A 200 25.14 2.56 -8.54
N ILE A 201 24.83 3.00 -7.32
CA ILE A 201 23.49 2.84 -6.75
C ILE A 201 22.59 3.95 -7.29
N SER A 202 21.46 3.60 -7.89
CA SER A 202 20.46 4.55 -8.38
C SER A 202 19.53 5.04 -7.27
N TYR A 203 19.22 6.34 -7.28
CA TYR A 203 18.29 7.02 -6.37
C TYR A 203 17.32 7.91 -7.17
N ILE A 204 16.20 8.25 -6.55
CA ILE A 204 15.38 9.40 -6.96
C ILE A 204 15.67 10.54 -5.98
N LEU A 205 16.13 11.68 -6.48
CA LEU A 205 16.33 12.90 -5.68
C LEU A 205 15.04 13.71 -5.66
N PRO A 206 14.27 13.72 -4.55
CA PRO A 206 12.95 14.34 -4.53
C PRO A 206 13.03 15.86 -4.56
N TYR A 207 12.13 16.49 -5.31
CA TYR A 207 11.93 17.94 -5.24
C TYR A 207 11.09 18.30 -4.01
N GLU A 208 11.75 18.39 -2.85
CA GLU A 208 11.06 18.55 -1.56
C GLU A 208 9.99 19.66 -1.53
N PRO A 209 10.23 20.92 -1.97
CA PRO A 209 9.21 21.96 -1.89
C PRO A 209 7.98 21.67 -2.73
N GLU A 210 8.16 20.98 -3.86
CA GLU A 210 7.07 20.59 -4.75
C GLU A 210 6.28 19.42 -4.16
N ASN A 211 6.97 18.37 -3.72
CA ASN A 211 6.35 17.20 -3.09
C ASN A 211 5.57 17.58 -1.83
N ARG A 212 6.10 18.47 -0.99
CA ARG A 212 5.43 18.96 0.22
C ARG A 212 4.16 19.76 -0.11
N ARG A 213 4.19 20.55 -1.20
CA ARG A 213 2.98 21.25 -1.71
C ARG A 213 1.95 20.27 -2.27
N THR A 214 2.40 19.23 -2.96
CA THR A 214 1.54 18.19 -3.52
C THR A 214 0.81 17.42 -2.42
N VAL A 215 1.53 16.96 -1.38
CA VAL A 215 0.92 16.30 -0.20
C VAL A 215 -0.08 17.24 0.47
N ARG A 216 0.31 18.50 0.70
CA ARG A 216 -0.58 19.49 1.29
C ARG A 216 -1.86 19.70 0.46
N ARG A 217 -1.76 19.82 -0.87
CA ARG A 217 -2.93 19.99 -1.76
C ARG A 217 -3.85 18.76 -1.72
N LEU A 218 -3.29 17.56 -1.68
CA LEU A 218 -4.09 16.33 -1.56
C LEU A 218 -4.91 16.29 -0.27
N LEU A 219 -4.39 16.87 0.81
CA LEU A 219 -5.01 16.82 2.13
C LEU A 219 -5.87 18.06 2.46
N GLN A 220 -5.61 19.22 1.83
CA GLN A 220 -6.29 20.48 2.11
C GLN A 220 -7.61 20.68 1.35
N ASP A 221 -7.88 19.94 0.26
CA ASP A 221 -9.10 20.07 -0.54
C ASP A 221 -10.32 19.37 0.12
N HIS A 222 -10.51 19.61 1.41
CA HIS A 222 -11.42 18.86 2.24
C HIS A 222 -12.24 19.77 3.16
N ASP A 223 -13.41 20.17 2.65
CA ASP A 223 -14.55 20.66 3.43
C ASP A 223 -15.02 19.68 4.53
N TRP A 224 -14.51 18.44 4.59
CA TRP A 224 -14.77 17.47 5.65
C TRP A 224 -13.78 17.53 6.83
N LEU A 225 -12.72 18.33 6.74
CA LEU A 225 -11.84 18.64 7.87
C LEU A 225 -12.28 19.90 8.64
N GLN A 226 -13.46 20.46 8.32
CA GLN A 226 -14.07 21.49 9.16
C GLN A 226 -14.49 20.85 10.49
N LYS A 227 -13.62 21.04 11.50
CA LYS A 227 -13.94 21.27 12.91
C LYS A 227 -15.45 21.28 13.18
N ASP A 228 -16.01 20.17 13.67
CA ASP A 228 -17.07 20.18 14.70
C ASP A 228 -17.48 18.76 15.19
N ASP A 229 -17.13 17.67 14.50
CA ASP A 229 -17.55 16.32 14.92
C ASP A 229 -16.51 15.45 15.68
N LEU A 230 -15.31 15.97 15.95
CA LEU A 230 -14.34 15.31 16.85
C LEU A 230 -14.37 15.92 18.26
N ARG A 231 -15.44 15.65 19.00
CA ARG A 231 -15.43 15.81 20.46
C ARG A 231 -14.78 14.60 21.11
N ILE A 232 -13.44 14.57 21.13
CA ILE A 232 -12.71 13.66 22.04
C ILE A 232 -12.90 14.20 23.46
N ARG A 233 -13.90 13.68 24.18
CA ARG A 233 -14.00 13.85 25.64
C ARG A 233 -13.03 12.88 26.30
N ILE A 234 -11.92 13.40 26.81
CA ILE A 234 -11.03 12.66 27.70
C ILE A 234 -11.77 12.50 29.04
N LEU A 235 -12.31 11.31 29.30
CA LEU A 235 -12.84 10.97 30.61
C LEU A 235 -11.69 10.44 31.48
N TYR A 236 -11.18 11.29 32.37
CA TYR A 236 -10.28 10.86 33.43
C TYR A 236 -11.07 10.05 34.46
N LYS A 237 -10.73 8.77 34.62
CA LYS A 237 -11.14 7.97 35.78
C LYS A 237 -10.11 8.17 36.89
N LYS A 238 -10.50 8.89 37.94
CA LYS A 238 -9.70 9.08 39.17
C LYS A 238 -9.50 7.71 39.84
N ALA A 239 -8.26 7.35 40.17
CA ALA A 239 -7.95 6.15 40.93
C ALA A 239 -8.45 6.27 42.38
N PRO A 240 -8.90 5.18 43.03
CA PRO A 240 -9.25 5.19 44.44
C PRO A 240 -7.99 5.33 45.32
N SER A 241 -8.18 6.02 46.44
CA SER A 241 -7.21 6.39 47.49
C SER A 241 -6.41 5.24 48.07
#